data_AF-A0A379W2T8-F1
#
_entry.id   AF-A0A379W2T8-F1
#
_cell.length_a   1.000
_cell.length_b   1.000
_cell.length_c   1.000
_cell.angle_alpha   90.00
_cell.angle_beta   90.00
_cell.angle_gamma   90.00
#
_symmetry.space_group_name_H-M   'P 1'
#
loop_
_entity.id
_entity.type
_entity.pdbx_description
1 polymer ?
#
loop_
_entity_poly.entity_id
_entity_poly.type
_entity_poly.pdbx_seq_one_letter_code
_entity_poly.pdbx_strand_id
1 'polypeptide(L)' 'MIVGATFLTMLNNLGNANTFWVYAGLNVLFILLTLWLVPETKHVSLEHIERNLMKGRKLREIGAHD' A
#
# COMPACT_ATOMS: atom_id res chain seq x y z
N MET A 1 -7.25 -14.51 10.43
CA MET A 1 -6.30 -14.56 9.30
C MET A 1 -7.04 -14.96 8.03
N ILE A 2 -7.49 -14.00 7.21
CA ILE A 2 -8.25 -14.31 5.97
C ILE A 2 -7.32 -14.85 4.88
N VAL A 3 -6.16 -14.21 4.68
CA VAL A 3 -5.17 -14.62 3.66
C VAL A 3 -4.64 -16.03 3.90
N GLY A 4 -4.36 -16.40 5.15
CA GLY A 4 -3.91 -17.76 5.47
C GLY A 4 -4.99 -18.82 5.29
N ALA A 5 -6.26 -18.46 5.51
CA ALA A 5 -7.38 -19.38 5.30
C ALA A 5 -7.67 -19.62 3.81
N THR A 6 -7.43 -18.64 2.94
CA THR A 6 -7.67 -18.76 1.50
C THR A 6 -6.48 -19.34 0.73
N PHE A 7 -5.26 -19.28 1.29
CA PHE A 7 -4.05 -19.77 0.64
C PHE A 7 -4.10 -21.25 0.29
N LEU A 8 -4.47 -22.11 1.25
CA LEU A 8 -4.55 -23.57 1.02
C LEU A 8 -5.62 -23.93 -0.01
N THR A 9 -6.76 -23.24 0.04
CA THR A 9 -7.84 -23.40 -0.95
C THR A 9 -7.40 -22.98 -2.35
N MET A 10 -6.60 -21.92 -2.48
CA MET A 10 -6.02 -21.54 -3.76
C MET A 10 -4.99 -22.55 -4.25
N LEU A 11 -4.09 -23.04 -3.39
CA LEU A 11 -3.12 -24.07 -3.78
C LEU A 11 -3.80 -25.34 -4.30
N ASN A 12 -4.86 -25.79 -3.61
CA ASN A 12 -5.57 -27.01 -3.99
C ASN A 12 -6.39 -26.87 -5.29
N ASN A 13 -6.91 -25.68 -5.60
CA ASN A 13 -7.76 -25.47 -6.78
C ASN A 13 -6.99 -24.93 -8.00
N LEU A 14 -6.07 -23.98 -7.80
CA LEU A 14 -5.33 -23.29 -8.86
C LEU A 14 -3.91 -23.86 -9.05
N GLY A 15 -3.40 -24.62 -8.08
CA GLY A 15 -2.03 -25.12 -8.07
C GLY A 15 -1.00 -24.09 -7.59
N ASN A 16 0.21 -24.55 -7.36
CA ASN A 16 1.29 -23.75 -6.76
C ASN A 16 1.63 -22.52 -7.60
N ALA A 17 1.98 -22.71 -8.88
CA ALA A 17 2.47 -21.64 -9.75
C ALA A 17 1.46 -20.49 -9.91
N ASN A 18 0.19 -20.82 -10.18
CA ASN A 18 -0.85 -19.81 -10.37
C ASN A 18 -1.14 -19.03 -9.08
N THR A 19 -1.16 -19.73 -7.93
CA THR A 19 -1.36 -19.09 -6.62
C THR A 19 -0.28 -18.06 -6.36
N PHE A 20 1.00 -18.41 -6.54
CA PHE A 20 2.11 -17.45 -6.38
C PHE A 20 2.02 -16.26 -7.34
N TRP A 21 1.61 -16.48 -8.60
CA TRP A 21 1.40 -15.38 -9.56
C TRP A 21 0.29 -14.43 -9.14
N VAL A 22 -0.82 -14.93 -8.58
CA VAL A 22 -1.89 -14.07 -8.04
C VAL A 22 -1.35 -13.20 -6.91
N TYR A 23 -0.65 -13.78 -5.95
CA TYR A 23 -0.05 -13.00 -4.85
C TYR A 23 1.02 -12.02 -5.35
N ALA A 24 1.82 -12.40 -6.34
CA ALA A 24 2.80 -11.50 -6.95
C ALA A 24 2.10 -10.30 -7.61
N GLY A 25 1.05 -10.53 -8.40
CA GLY A 25 0.26 -9.46 -9.00
C GLY A 25 -0.38 -8.53 -7.97
N LEU A 26 -0.91 -9.09 -6.88
CA LEU A 26 -1.48 -8.34 -5.77
C LEU A 26 -0.43 -7.47 -5.06
N ASN A 27 0.79 -7.99 -4.86
CA ASN A 27 1.91 -7.23 -4.30
C ASN A 27 2.36 -6.10 -5.23
N VAL A 28 2.48 -6.36 -6.53
CA VAL A 28 2.79 -5.32 -7.53
C VAL A 28 1.74 -4.21 -7.49
N LEU A 29 0.45 -4.58 -7.44
CA LEU A 29 -0.63 -3.61 -7.30
C LEU A 29 -0.50 -2.78 -6.02
N PHE A 30 -0.19 -3.40 -4.89
CA PHE A 30 0.02 -2.67 -3.64
C PHE A 30 1.22 -1.72 -3.71
N ILE A 31 2.33 -2.15 -4.31
CA ILE A 31 3.50 -1.27 -4.51
C ILE A 31 3.10 -0.05 -5.33
N LEU A 32 2.39 -0.23 -6.45
CA LEU A 32 1.93 0.87 -7.29
C LEU A 32 1.00 1.83 -6.53
N LEU A 33 0.06 1.28 -5.74
CA LEU A 33 -0.83 2.09 -4.91
C LEU A 33 -0.07 2.84 -3.82
N THR A 34 0.91 2.22 -3.17
CA THR A 34 1.75 2.88 -2.17
C THR A 34 2.51 4.05 -2.80
N LEU A 35 3.18 3.83 -3.93
CA LEU A 35 3.91 4.91 -4.62
C LEU A 35 2.97 6.03 -5.11
N TRP A 36 1.73 5.71 -5.47
CA TRP A 36 0.78 6.68 -6.01
C TRP A 36 -0.10 7.38 -4.97
N LEU A 37 -0.30 6.83 -3.77
CA LEU A 37 -1.22 7.38 -2.77
C LEU A 37 -0.54 7.73 -1.46
N VAL A 38 0.49 6.98 -1.06
CA VAL A 38 1.14 7.13 0.25
C VAL A 38 2.26 8.16 0.14
N PRO A 39 2.20 9.27 0.90
CA PRO A 39 3.27 10.26 0.97
C PRO A 39 4.50 9.70 1.68
N GLU A 40 5.68 10.20 1.33
CA GLU A 40 6.87 10.04 2.16
C GLU A 40 6.77 10.99 3.36
N THR A 41 6.79 10.44 4.58
CA THR A 41 6.67 11.21 5.83
C THR A 41 7.94 11.19 6.68
N LYS A 42 9.00 10.52 6.20
CA LYS A 42 10.27 10.45 6.90
C LYS A 42 10.90 11.85 7.04
N HIS A 43 11.36 12.18 8.24
CA HIS A 43 11.97 13.46 8.58
C HIS A 43 11.03 14.68 8.45
N VAL A 44 9.72 14.48 8.48
CA VAL A 44 8.71 15.53 8.53
C VAL A 44 8.11 15.58 9.93
N SER A 45 7.97 16.77 10.53
CA SER A 45 7.32 16.89 11.85
C SER A 45 5.81 16.65 11.73
N LEU A 46 5.20 16.17 12.82
CA LEU A 46 3.75 15.96 12.85
C LEU A 46 2.98 17.28 12.69
N GLU A 47 3.49 18.40 13.21
CA GLU A 47 2.82 19.70 13.03
C GLU A 47 2.80 20.14 11.57
N HIS A 48 3.85 19.83 10.79
CA HIS A 48 3.86 20.13 9.35
C HIS A 48 2.84 19.28 8.58
N ILE A 49 2.74 17.98 8.92
CA ILE A 49 1.75 17.07 8.32
C ILE A 49 0.33 17.56 8.66
N GLU A 50 0.07 17.89 9.92
CA GLU A 50 -1.23 18.39 10.38
C GLU A 50 -1.58 19.72 9.70
N ARG A 51 -0.64 20.66 9.60
CA ARG A 51 -0.83 21.92 8.88
C ARG A 51 -1.16 21.70 7.41
N ASN A 52 -0.48 20.77 6.73
CA ASN A 52 -0.77 20.44 5.33
C ASN A 52 -2.12 19.75 5.16
N LEU A 53 -2.51 18.90 6.11
CA LEU A 53 -3.82 18.26 6.15
C LEU A 53 -4.93 19.30 6.33
N MET A 54 -4.78 20.22 7.28
CA MET A 54 -5.74 21.31 7.53
C MET A 54 -5.83 22.33 6.39
N LYS A 55 -4.75 22.50 5.61
CA LYS A 55 -4.75 23.29 4.37
C LYS A 55 -5.45 22.59 3.19
N GLY A 56 -5.89 21.34 3.36
CA GLY A 56 -6.55 20.57 2.31
C GLY A 56 -5.61 20.11 1.20
N ARG A 57 -4.29 20.00 1.45
CA ARG A 57 -3.37 19.40 0.46
C ARG A 57 -3.74 17.93 0.23
N LYS A 58 -3.47 17.44 -0.98
CA LYS A 58 -3.67 16.02 -1.31
C LYS A 58 -2.86 15.16 -0.35
N LEU A 59 -3.41 14.02 0.08
CA LEU A 59 -2.74 13.12 1.03
C LEU A 59 -1.31 12.74 0.60
N ARG A 60 -1.06 12.60 -0.70
CA ARG A 60 0.27 12.31 -1.25
C ARG A 60 1.31 13.43 -1.05
N GLU A 61 0.87 14.65 -0.79
CA GLU A 61 1.73 15.83 -0.69
C GLU A 61 1.91 16.32 0.76
N ILE A 62 1.30 15.66 1.75
CA ILE A 62 1.32 16.15 3.14
C ILE A 62 2.72 16.13 3.77
N GLY A 63 3.61 15.27 3.27
CA GLY A 63 5.02 15.20 3.68
C GLY A 63 5.97 16.01 2.80
N ALA A 64 5.48 16.72 1.77
CA ALA A 64 6.34 17.57 0.97
C ALA A 64 6.84 18.75 1.80
N HIS A 65 8.16 18.96 1.82
CA HIS A 65 8.76 20.21 2.29
C HIS A 65 8.59 21.24 1.16
N ASP A 66 8.02 22.41 1.48
CA ASP A 66 7.97 23.56 0.55
C ASP A 66 9.39 24.08 0.26
#